data_AF-A0A3B9QE75-F1
#
_entry.id   AF-A0A3B9QE75-F1
#
_cell.length_a   1.000
_cell.length_b   1.000
_cell.length_c   1.000
_cell.angle_alpha   90.00
_cell.angle_beta   90.00
_cell.angle_gamma   90.00
#
_symmetry.space_group_name_H-M   'P 1'
#
loop_
_entity.id
_entity.type
_entity.pdbx_description
1 polymer ?
#
loop_
_entity_poly.entity_id
_entity_poly.type
_entity_poly.pdbx_seq_one_letter_code
_entity_poly.pdbx_strand_id
1 'polypeptide(L)'
;MYLAAPAPLSGRSHAKAHFGNPLRTPRLHRRLLSYILVLRNCTINPLPFERRGTGVRVLDDKGRIFGKLSIIDLLIIVVLVSLAGWFGYSMLGRNLRQDVAQRQQETEIVVVVSGIRPTTAEAIARGGKIFEFKTGAQIGEVVGVTTEPAKLWLVEGDGKWVQAESQDRVDAFVTIRGTARIGEHVITMNGVEIRVGASIGLKTKFAQFQGHVMMMDLDLGGTSQ
;
A
#
# COMPACT_ATOMS: atom_id res chain seq x y z
N MET A 1 6.65 42.95 34.12
CA MET A 1 6.71 43.78 32.91
C MET A 1 6.44 42.84 31.74
N TYR A 2 5.19 42.82 31.25
CA TYR A 2 4.74 41.91 30.19
C TYR A 2 5.17 42.46 28.83
N LEU A 3 5.91 41.69 28.04
CA LEU A 3 6.25 42.05 26.67
C LEU A 3 5.38 41.25 25.69
N ALA A 4 4.78 41.99 24.77
CA ALA A 4 3.66 41.60 23.91
C ALA A 4 4.00 40.57 22.84
N ALA A 5 2.99 39.74 22.51
CA ALA A 5 2.95 38.88 21.34
C ALA A 5 2.79 39.71 20.04
N PRO A 6 3.38 39.31 18.91
CA PRO A 6 3.09 39.94 17.62
C PRO A 6 1.81 39.41 16.98
N ALA A 7 1.04 40.33 16.38
CA ALA A 7 -0.21 40.10 15.67
C ALA A 7 -0.04 39.32 14.34
N PRO A 8 -1.05 38.58 13.86
CA PRO A 8 -1.00 37.91 12.58
C PRO A 8 -1.30 38.88 11.43
N LEU A 9 -0.38 38.96 10.46
CA LEU A 9 -0.57 39.70 9.21
C LEU A 9 -1.61 38.99 8.33
N SER A 10 -2.74 39.66 8.09
CA SER A 10 -3.72 39.27 7.07
C SER A 10 -3.19 39.64 5.69
N GLY A 11 -2.84 38.63 4.88
CA GLY A 11 -2.48 38.77 3.48
C GLY A 11 -3.33 37.85 2.61
N ARG A 12 -4.51 38.32 2.20
CA ARG A 12 -5.29 37.72 1.12
C ARG A 12 -4.54 37.95 -0.20
N SER A 13 -4.03 36.89 -0.81
CA SER A 13 -3.69 36.87 -2.23
C SER A 13 -4.47 35.76 -2.91
N HIS A 14 -5.39 36.17 -3.78
CA HIS A 14 -6.18 35.32 -4.64
C HIS A 14 -5.28 34.74 -5.74
N ALA A 15 -4.94 33.46 -5.66
CA ALA A 15 -4.45 32.69 -6.80
C ALA A 15 -5.61 31.84 -7.33
N LYS A 16 -6.21 32.30 -8.43
CA LYS A 16 -7.20 31.56 -9.22
C LYS A 16 -6.59 30.24 -9.71
N ALA A 17 -7.14 29.12 -9.27
CA ALA A 17 -6.93 27.81 -9.87
C ALA A 17 -7.61 27.81 -11.25
N HIS A 18 -6.81 27.84 -12.32
CA HIS A 18 -7.27 27.50 -13.66
C HIS A 18 -7.45 25.98 -13.74
N PHE A 19 -8.70 25.54 -13.66
CA PHE A 19 -9.14 24.20 -14.00
C PHE A 19 -9.06 24.04 -15.52
N GLY A 20 -8.00 23.41 -16.01
CA GLY A 20 -7.83 23.03 -17.41
C GLY A 20 -7.43 21.56 -17.48
N ASN A 21 -8.43 20.68 -17.57
CA ASN A 21 -8.25 19.28 -17.96
C ASN A 21 -8.34 19.22 -19.49
N PRO A 22 -7.52 18.41 -20.19
CA PRO A 22 -7.96 17.04 -20.40
C PRO A 22 -6.83 15.99 -20.29
N LEU A 23 -7.12 14.96 -19.50
CA LEU A 23 -6.44 13.68 -19.46
C LEU A 23 -6.31 13.09 -20.87
N ARG A 24 -5.06 12.98 -21.32
CA ARG A 24 -4.62 12.10 -22.40
C ARG A 24 -4.94 10.65 -22.00
N THR A 25 -5.94 10.05 -22.63
CA THR A 25 -6.18 8.62 -22.59
C THR A 25 -5.31 7.90 -23.62
N PRO A 26 -4.64 6.79 -23.29
CA PRO A 26 -3.96 5.96 -24.27
C PRO A 26 -4.96 5.20 -25.15
N ARG A 27 -4.70 5.26 -26.45
CA ARG A 27 -5.42 4.62 -27.56
C ARG A 27 -5.41 3.11 -27.43
N LEU A 28 -6.55 2.48 -27.09
CA LEU A 28 -6.74 1.06 -27.36
C LEU A 28 -8.23 0.65 -27.45
N HIS A 29 -8.97 1.18 -28.44
CA HIS A 29 -10.11 0.46 -29.02
C HIS A 29 -10.56 1.12 -30.34
N ARG A 30 -9.91 0.74 -31.44
CA ARG A 30 -10.32 1.12 -32.80
C ARG A 30 -10.46 -0.10 -33.72
N ARG A 31 -11.12 -1.15 -33.21
CA ARG A 31 -11.42 -2.40 -33.94
C ARG A 31 -12.86 -2.92 -33.81
N LEU A 32 -13.84 -2.10 -33.41
CA LEU A 32 -15.24 -2.57 -33.26
C LEU A 32 -16.31 -1.66 -33.89
N LEU A 33 -15.93 -0.69 -34.73
CA LEU A 33 -16.87 0.25 -35.37
C LEU A 33 -16.94 0.14 -36.90
N SER A 34 -16.56 -1.02 -37.45
CA SER A 34 -16.56 -1.26 -38.91
C SER A 34 -17.67 -2.19 -39.40
N TYR A 35 -18.64 -2.58 -38.55
CA TYR A 35 -19.65 -3.58 -38.93
C TYR A 35 -21.10 -3.05 -39.04
N ILE A 36 -21.34 -1.75 -38.91
CA ILE A 36 -22.70 -1.15 -38.95
C ILE A 36 -23.02 -0.47 -40.30
N LEU A 37 -22.13 -0.50 -41.30
CA LEU A 37 -22.30 0.26 -42.55
C LEU A 37 -22.10 -0.58 -43.83
N VAL A 38 -22.69 -1.79 -43.86
CA VAL A 38 -22.84 -2.59 -45.08
C VAL A 38 -24.25 -3.15 -45.19
N LEU A 39 -25.29 -2.33 -44.99
CA LEU A 39 -26.68 -2.70 -45.32
C LEU A 39 -27.49 -1.47 -45.78
N ARG A 40 -27.04 -0.81 -46.84
CA ARG A 40 -27.92 0.01 -47.68
C ARG A 40 -27.61 -0.34 -49.14
N ASN A 41 -28.61 -0.88 -49.82
CA ASN A 41 -28.64 -1.31 -51.24
C ASN A 41 -28.36 -2.79 -51.54
N CYS A 42 -29.14 -3.69 -50.94
CA CYS A 42 -29.40 -4.98 -51.58
C CYS A 42 -30.92 -5.18 -51.68
N THR A 43 -31.44 -4.98 -52.89
CA THR A 43 -32.82 -5.23 -53.29
C THR A 43 -33.03 -6.75 -53.30
N ILE A 44 -33.58 -7.30 -52.23
CA ILE A 44 -33.91 -8.73 -52.14
C ILE A 44 -35.39 -8.88 -52.50
N ASN A 45 -35.64 -9.50 -53.65
CA ASN A 45 -36.97 -9.95 -54.08
C ASN A 45 -37.58 -10.88 -53.01
N PRO A 46 -38.88 -10.74 -52.64
CA PRO A 46 -39.49 -11.64 -51.68
C PRO A 46 -39.82 -12.98 -52.35
N LEU A 47 -39.18 -14.06 -51.90
CA LEU A 47 -39.68 -15.43 -52.11
C LEU A 47 -40.78 -15.74 -51.08
N PRO A 48 -41.81 -16.52 -51.44
CA PRO A 48 -42.91 -16.85 -50.53
C PRO A 48 -42.41 -17.79 -49.42
N PHE A 49 -42.33 -17.28 -48.19
CA PHE A 49 -42.05 -18.09 -47.00
C PHE A 49 -43.36 -18.71 -46.50
N GLU A 50 -43.60 -19.95 -46.88
CA GLU A 50 -44.63 -20.82 -46.32
C GLU A 50 -44.42 -20.92 -44.79
N ARG A 51 -45.38 -20.43 -43.98
CA ARG A 51 -45.31 -20.57 -42.52
C ARG A 51 -45.48 -22.04 -42.13
N ARG A 52 -44.38 -22.76 -41.91
CA ARG A 52 -44.40 -24.00 -41.14
C ARG A 52 -44.07 -23.68 -39.69
N GLY A 53 -45.10 -23.63 -38.85
CA GLY A 53 -44.96 -23.38 -37.42
C GLY A 53 -44.20 -24.50 -36.72
N THR A 54 -43.09 -24.16 -36.06
CA THR A 54 -42.52 -24.91 -34.95
C THR A 54 -42.21 -23.92 -33.83
N GLY A 55 -43.25 -23.52 -33.12
CA GLY A 55 -43.09 -22.80 -31.85
C GLY A 55 -42.52 -23.77 -30.82
N VAL A 56 -41.26 -23.57 -30.40
CA VAL A 56 -40.76 -24.21 -29.17
C VAL A 56 -41.47 -23.51 -28.01
N ARG A 57 -42.58 -24.07 -27.54
CA ARG A 57 -43.21 -23.63 -26.29
C ARG A 57 -42.36 -24.14 -25.13
N VAL A 58 -41.32 -23.37 -24.77
CA VAL A 58 -40.41 -23.70 -23.66
C VAL A 58 -41.12 -23.56 -22.30
N LEU A 59 -42.21 -22.79 -22.24
CA LEU A 59 -42.92 -22.43 -21.01
C LEU A 59 -44.40 -22.86 -21.09
N ASP A 60 -44.85 -23.58 -20.07
CA ASP A 60 -46.24 -24.00 -19.86
C ASP A 60 -47.03 -22.92 -19.09
N ASP A 61 -48.35 -22.87 -19.27
CA ASP A 61 -49.27 -21.85 -18.72
C ASP A 61 -49.32 -21.82 -17.18
N LYS A 62 -48.68 -22.82 -16.54
CA LYS A 62 -48.49 -22.94 -15.09
C LYS A 62 -47.10 -22.48 -14.61
N GLY A 63 -46.30 -21.83 -15.46
CA GLY A 63 -44.95 -21.37 -15.13
C GLY A 63 -43.92 -22.49 -15.02
N ARG A 64 -44.14 -23.61 -15.70
CA ARG A 64 -43.24 -24.77 -15.72
C ARG A 64 -42.47 -24.81 -17.03
N ILE A 65 -41.15 -24.99 -16.94
CA ILE A 65 -40.31 -25.26 -18.10
C ILE A 65 -40.25 -26.78 -18.31
N PHE A 66 -40.63 -27.24 -19.50
CA PHE A 66 -40.68 -28.67 -19.87
C PHE A 66 -41.56 -29.56 -18.95
N GLY A 67 -42.63 -29.01 -18.38
CA GLY A 67 -43.65 -29.76 -17.61
C GLY A 67 -43.21 -30.37 -16.26
N LYS A 68 -41.90 -30.39 -15.97
CA LYS A 68 -41.31 -31.06 -14.80
C LYS A 68 -40.64 -30.11 -13.80
N LEU A 69 -40.11 -28.96 -14.25
CA LEU A 69 -39.38 -28.02 -13.40
C LEU A 69 -40.12 -26.70 -13.27
N SER A 70 -40.25 -26.20 -12.04
CA SER A 70 -40.84 -24.89 -11.74
C SER A 70 -39.84 -23.77 -12.05
N ILE A 71 -40.31 -22.67 -12.65
CA ILE A 71 -39.45 -21.51 -12.92
C ILE A 71 -38.89 -20.87 -11.62
N ILE A 72 -39.64 -20.98 -10.52
CA ILE A 72 -39.23 -20.49 -9.19
C ILE A 72 -38.07 -21.33 -8.65
N ASP A 73 -38.11 -22.64 -8.86
CA ASP A 73 -37.06 -23.55 -8.41
C ASP A 73 -35.75 -23.32 -9.17
N LEU A 74 -35.84 -23.10 -10.49
CA LEU A 74 -34.68 -22.71 -11.29
C LEU A 74 -34.06 -21.40 -10.82
N LEU A 75 -34.88 -20.41 -10.46
CA LEU A 75 -34.40 -19.12 -9.94
C LEU A 75 -33.65 -19.30 -8.61
N ILE A 76 -34.19 -20.11 -7.69
CA ILE A 76 -33.55 -20.42 -6.40
C ILE A 76 -32.21 -21.12 -6.61
N ILE A 77 -32.14 -22.10 -7.52
CA ILE A 77 -30.90 -22.79 -7.86
C ILE A 77 -29.85 -21.82 -8.41
N VAL A 78 -30.23 -20.91 -9.32
CA VAL A 78 -29.31 -19.91 -9.89
C VAL A 78 -28.77 -18.99 -8.79
N VAL A 79 -29.62 -18.54 -7.87
CA VAL A 79 -29.21 -17.72 -6.72
C VAL A 79 -28.21 -18.49 -5.85
N LEU A 80 -28.52 -19.73 -5.48
CA LEU A 80 -27.62 -20.56 -4.66
C LEU A 80 -26.26 -20.82 -5.32
N VAL A 81 -26.24 -21.16 -6.62
CA VAL A 81 -25.00 -21.37 -7.37
C VAL A 81 -24.20 -20.07 -7.48
N SER A 82 -24.86 -18.93 -7.67
CA SER A 82 -24.18 -17.63 -7.72
C SER A 82 -23.56 -17.24 -6.37
N LEU A 83 -24.25 -17.51 -5.26
CA LEU A 83 -23.74 -17.30 -3.90
C LEU A 83 -22.56 -18.23 -3.58
N ALA A 84 -22.68 -19.51 -3.90
CA ALA A 84 -21.60 -20.49 -3.72
C ALA A 84 -20.39 -20.16 -4.61
N GLY A 85 -20.61 -19.78 -5.86
CA GLY A 85 -19.58 -19.35 -6.79
C GLY A 85 -18.89 -18.05 -6.35
N TRP A 86 -19.65 -17.07 -5.86
CA TRP A 86 -19.10 -15.82 -5.32
C TRP A 86 -18.30 -16.06 -4.05
N PHE A 87 -18.81 -16.89 -3.13
CA PHE A 87 -18.10 -17.21 -1.88
C PHE A 87 -16.83 -18.03 -2.15
N GLY A 88 -16.91 -19.02 -3.04
CA GLY A 88 -15.77 -19.82 -3.48
C GLY A 88 -14.71 -18.98 -4.21
N TYR A 89 -15.12 -18.11 -5.14
CA TYR A 89 -14.22 -17.20 -5.85
C TYR A 89 -13.61 -16.15 -4.93
N SER A 90 -14.38 -15.59 -3.98
CA SER A 90 -13.90 -14.60 -3.01
C SER A 90 -12.85 -15.20 -2.08
N MET A 91 -13.04 -16.45 -1.63
CA MET A 91 -12.07 -17.13 -0.77
C MET A 91 -10.82 -17.53 -1.55
N LEU A 92 -10.97 -18.08 -2.76
CA LEU A 92 -9.84 -18.47 -3.60
C LEU A 92 -9.04 -17.26 -4.12
N GLY A 93 -9.71 -16.17 -4.49
CA GLY A 93 -9.06 -14.94 -4.97
C GLY A 93 -8.27 -14.19 -3.89
N ARG A 94 -8.62 -14.36 -2.60
CA ARG A 94 -7.84 -13.83 -1.47
C ARG A 94 -6.57 -14.65 -1.26
N ASN A 95 -6.66 -15.97 -1.33
CA ASN A 95 -5.52 -16.87 -1.18
C ASN A 95 -4.51 -16.72 -2.34
N LEU A 96 -5.00 -16.63 -3.58
CA LEU A 96 -4.14 -16.43 -4.77
C LEU A 96 -3.39 -15.09 -4.77
N ARG A 97 -3.94 -14.04 -4.15
CA ARG A 97 -3.25 -12.74 -3.99
C ARG A 97 -2.21 -12.75 -2.87
N GLN A 98 -2.34 -13.63 -1.88
CA GLN A 98 -1.36 -13.82 -0.81
C GLN A 98 -0.21 -14.75 -1.22
N ASP A 99 -0.45 -15.63 -2.21
CA ASP A 99 0.49 -16.64 -2.72
C ASP A 99 1.40 -16.18 -3.87
N VAL A 100 1.36 -14.90 -4.26
CA VAL A 100 2.53 -14.31 -4.93
C VAL A 100 3.60 -14.20 -3.85
N ALA A 101 4.33 -15.30 -3.69
CA ALA A 101 5.28 -15.57 -2.62
C ALA A 101 6.12 -14.33 -2.30
N GLN A 102 5.69 -13.57 -1.29
CA GLN A 102 6.50 -12.49 -0.75
C GLN A 102 7.76 -13.15 -0.21
N ARG A 103 8.89 -12.85 -0.84
CA ARG A 103 10.17 -13.42 -0.45
C ARG A 103 10.43 -12.97 0.99
N GLN A 104 10.57 -13.96 1.87
CA GLN A 104 11.08 -13.73 3.21
C GLN A 104 12.60 -13.77 3.11
N GLN A 105 13.23 -12.66 3.46
CA GLN A 105 14.67 -12.49 3.40
C GLN A 105 15.17 -11.91 4.72
N GLU A 106 16.35 -12.33 5.14
CA GLU A 106 17.04 -11.67 6.24
C GLU A 106 17.50 -10.28 5.77
N THR A 107 17.22 -9.26 6.58
CA THR A 107 17.36 -7.86 6.21
C THR A 107 17.92 -7.09 7.39
N GLU A 108 18.83 -6.17 7.10
CA GLU A 108 19.33 -5.19 8.05
C GLU A 108 18.74 -3.82 7.74
N ILE A 109 18.31 -3.13 8.79
CA ILE A 109 17.90 -1.74 8.70
C ILE A 109 18.73 -0.92 9.66
N VAL A 110 19.10 0.29 9.23
CA VAL A 110 19.77 1.28 10.09
C VAL A 110 18.76 2.35 10.45
N VAL A 111 18.51 2.51 11.75
CA VAL A 111 17.61 3.52 12.29
C VAL A 111 18.45 4.58 13.01
N VAL A 112 18.33 5.84 12.57
CA VAL A 112 18.95 6.97 13.28
C VAL A 112 18.03 7.46 14.39
N VAL A 113 18.59 7.63 15.57
CA VAL A 113 17.93 8.17 16.76
C VAL A 113 18.68 9.44 17.16
N SER A 114 18.12 10.59 16.78
CA SER A 114 18.84 11.86 16.88
C SER A 114 18.77 12.49 18.26
N GLY A 115 19.86 13.12 18.69
CA GLY A 115 19.92 14.00 19.85
C GLY A 115 19.62 13.33 21.19
N ILE A 116 19.93 12.03 21.34
CA ILE A 116 19.69 11.31 22.60
C ILE A 116 20.87 11.46 23.57
N ARG A 117 20.63 11.17 24.85
CA ARG A 117 21.70 11.10 25.84
C ARG A 117 22.59 9.88 25.54
N PRO A 118 23.91 9.96 25.75
CA PRO A 118 24.80 8.80 25.63
C PRO A 118 24.33 7.58 26.43
N THR A 119 23.80 7.79 27.64
CA THR A 119 23.22 6.73 28.48
C THR A 119 22.02 6.02 27.84
N THR A 120 21.25 6.71 27.01
CA THR A 120 20.17 6.11 26.22
C THR A 120 20.75 5.27 25.08
N ALA A 121 21.77 5.77 24.37
CA ALA A 121 22.45 5.01 23.33
C ALA A 121 23.08 3.72 23.89
N GLU A 122 23.73 3.80 25.05
CA GLU A 122 24.26 2.64 25.78
C GLU A 122 23.17 1.63 26.15
N ALA A 123 21.99 2.11 26.59
CA ALA A 123 20.86 1.25 26.89
C ALA A 123 20.32 0.52 25.65
N ILE A 124 20.35 1.16 24.47
CA ILE A 124 20.02 0.53 23.19
C ILE A 124 21.12 -0.48 22.80
N ALA A 125 22.39 -0.13 22.99
CA ALA A 125 23.54 -0.97 22.66
C ALA A 125 23.63 -2.26 23.48
N ARG A 126 23.00 -2.32 24.66
CA ARG A 126 22.79 -3.59 25.40
C ARG A 126 22.01 -4.64 24.59
N GLY A 127 21.31 -4.19 23.54
CA GLY A 127 20.80 -5.02 22.45
C GLY A 127 19.63 -5.93 22.82
N GLY A 128 19.52 -7.03 22.08
CA GLY A 128 18.46 -8.02 22.17
C GLY A 128 17.27 -7.72 21.26
N LYS A 129 16.14 -8.36 21.57
CA LYS A 129 14.90 -8.26 20.79
C LYS A 129 14.37 -6.82 20.78
N ILE A 130 14.02 -6.35 19.59
CA ILE A 130 13.44 -5.03 19.38
C ILE A 130 12.03 -5.14 18.81
N PHE A 131 11.15 -4.31 19.34
CA PHE A 131 9.72 -4.33 19.05
C PHE A 131 9.28 -2.95 18.60
N GLU A 132 8.33 -2.89 17.67
CA GLU A 132 7.65 -1.63 17.37
C GLU A 132 6.69 -1.31 18.52
N PHE A 133 6.73 -0.06 18.99
CA PHE A 133 6.05 0.33 20.23
C PHE A 133 4.52 0.29 20.11
N LYS A 134 3.94 0.73 18.99
CA LYS A 134 2.49 0.86 18.80
C LYS A 134 1.79 -0.49 18.63
N THR A 135 2.38 -1.38 17.85
CA THR A 135 1.84 -2.69 17.47
C THR A 135 2.30 -3.80 18.41
N GLY A 136 3.43 -3.62 19.09
CA GLY A 136 4.07 -4.66 19.90
C GLY A 136 4.72 -5.77 19.08
N ALA A 137 4.78 -5.64 17.75
CA ALA A 137 5.39 -6.63 16.88
C ALA A 137 6.91 -6.65 17.08
N GLN A 138 7.48 -7.84 17.26
CA GLN A 138 8.93 -8.01 17.22
C GLN A 138 9.40 -7.85 15.77
N ILE A 139 10.23 -6.85 15.49
CA ILE A 139 10.72 -6.57 14.12
C ILE A 139 12.09 -7.19 13.86
N GLY A 140 12.84 -7.52 14.92
CA GLY A 140 14.18 -8.09 14.79
C GLY A 140 14.96 -8.07 16.10
N GLU A 141 16.27 -7.99 15.97
CA GLU A 141 17.24 -7.86 17.07
C GLU A 141 18.26 -6.76 16.76
N VAL A 142 18.72 -6.05 17.79
CA VAL A 142 19.78 -5.05 17.65
C VAL A 142 21.12 -5.78 17.48
N VAL A 143 21.78 -5.57 16.35
CA VAL A 143 23.08 -6.19 16.02
C VAL A 143 24.25 -5.22 16.15
N GLY A 144 23.98 -3.90 16.16
CA GLY A 144 25.01 -2.88 16.33
C GLY A 144 24.43 -1.52 16.67
N VAL A 145 25.21 -0.71 17.37
CA VAL A 145 24.92 0.70 17.63
C VAL A 145 26.22 1.48 17.46
N THR A 146 26.22 2.47 16.57
CA THR A 146 27.29 3.48 16.48
C THR A 146 26.74 4.84 16.87
N THR A 147 27.61 5.73 17.37
CA THR A 147 27.20 7.06 17.83
C THR A 147 28.12 8.13 17.30
N GLU A 148 27.54 9.26 16.91
CA GLU A 148 28.25 10.49 16.54
C GLU A 148 27.75 11.67 17.37
N PRO A 149 28.55 12.72 17.60
CA PRO A 149 28.07 13.94 18.25
C PRO A 149 26.86 14.51 17.50
N ALA A 150 25.78 14.81 18.24
CA ALA A 150 24.57 15.35 17.63
C ALA A 150 24.85 16.76 17.08
N LYS A 151 24.31 17.07 15.90
CA LYS A 151 24.49 18.38 15.28
C LYS A 151 23.44 19.38 15.76
N LEU A 152 23.88 20.54 16.21
CA LEU A 152 23.06 21.65 16.66
C LEU A 152 23.14 22.80 15.66
N TRP A 153 21.99 23.40 15.36
CA TRP A 153 21.92 24.65 14.62
C TRP A 153 21.81 25.81 15.62
N LEU A 154 22.82 26.67 15.64
CA LEU A 154 22.90 27.83 16.51
C LEU A 154 22.81 29.09 15.66
N VAL A 155 22.27 30.16 16.23
CA VAL A 155 22.28 31.51 15.64
C VAL A 155 23.36 32.31 16.36
N GLU A 156 24.37 32.75 15.62
CA GLU A 156 25.39 33.66 16.13
C GLU A 156 24.81 35.07 16.34
N GLY A 157 25.53 35.91 17.10
CA GLY A 157 25.09 37.27 17.43
C GLY A 157 24.87 38.18 16.21
N ASP A 158 25.37 37.79 15.03
CA ASP A 158 25.20 38.45 13.74
C ASP A 158 23.98 37.93 12.94
N GLY A 159 23.21 36.97 13.48
CA GLY A 159 22.06 36.35 12.82
C GLY A 159 22.42 35.21 11.87
N LYS A 160 23.69 34.78 11.80
CA LYS A 160 24.13 33.67 10.96
C LYS A 160 23.84 32.33 11.62
N TRP A 161 23.36 31.37 10.81
CA TRP A 161 23.25 29.98 11.23
C TRP A 161 24.59 29.28 11.15
N VAL A 162 25.02 28.71 12.27
CA VAL A 162 26.22 27.85 12.35
C VAL A 162 25.84 26.48 12.86
N GLN A 163 26.52 25.46 12.32
CA GLN A 163 26.36 24.09 12.76
C GLN A 163 27.47 23.77 13.77
N ALA A 164 27.08 23.38 14.97
CA ALA A 164 27.99 22.99 16.05
C ALA A 164 27.70 21.55 16.50
N GLU A 165 28.67 20.89 17.11
CA GLU A 165 28.48 19.57 17.72
C GLU A 165 28.01 19.72 19.18
N SER A 166 27.06 18.89 19.59
CA SER A 166 26.57 18.81 20.97
C SER A 166 27.59 18.08 21.83
N GLN A 167 27.90 18.63 23.01
CA GLN A 167 28.81 17.99 23.98
C GLN A 167 28.11 16.92 24.83
N ASP A 168 26.79 16.97 24.95
CA ASP A 168 25.99 16.15 25.87
C ASP A 168 25.01 15.19 25.18
N ARG A 169 24.94 15.24 23.84
CA ARG A 169 23.99 14.47 23.02
C ARG A 169 24.66 13.84 21.82
N VAL A 170 24.16 12.67 21.47
CA VAL A 170 24.63 11.88 20.34
C VAL A 170 23.48 11.51 19.42
N ASP A 171 23.79 11.38 18.13
CA ASP A 171 22.96 10.69 17.17
C ASP A 171 23.40 9.22 17.16
N ALA A 172 22.47 8.31 17.43
CA ALA A 172 22.75 6.88 17.45
C ALA A 172 22.23 6.21 16.18
N PHE A 173 23.08 5.45 15.48
CA PHE A 173 22.72 4.63 14.34
C PHE A 173 22.58 3.19 14.81
N VAL A 174 21.34 2.72 14.87
CA VAL A 174 20.98 1.41 15.39
C VAL A 174 20.77 0.46 14.23
N THR A 175 21.64 -0.54 14.09
CA THR A 175 21.49 -1.61 13.12
C THR A 175 20.62 -2.71 13.70
N ILE A 176 19.52 -2.99 13.02
CA ILE A 176 18.52 -3.99 13.41
C ILE A 176 18.47 -5.06 12.33
N ARG A 177 18.68 -6.31 12.71
CA ARG A 177 18.56 -7.46 11.81
C ARG A 177 17.26 -8.20 12.07
N GLY A 178 16.53 -8.54 11.02
CA GLY A 178 15.32 -9.35 11.14
C GLY A 178 14.85 -9.87 9.79
N THR A 179 13.72 -10.58 9.79
CA THR A 179 13.14 -11.12 8.56
C THR A 179 12.15 -10.13 7.95
N ALA A 180 12.43 -9.67 6.74
CA ALA A 180 11.53 -8.85 5.97
C ALA A 180 10.75 -9.69 4.96
N ARG A 181 9.48 -9.36 4.75
CA ARG A 181 8.66 -9.80 3.63
C ARG A 181 8.68 -8.71 2.57
N ILE A 182 9.26 -9.03 1.43
CA ILE A 182 9.39 -8.11 0.29
C ILE A 182 8.21 -8.33 -0.64
N GLY A 183 7.29 -7.36 -0.67
CA GLY A 183 6.23 -7.26 -1.66
C GLY A 183 6.59 -6.27 -2.77
N GLU A 184 5.75 -6.19 -3.81
CA GLU A 184 5.96 -5.31 -4.96
C GLU A 184 6.02 -3.82 -4.60
N HIS A 185 5.24 -3.40 -3.59
CA HIS A 185 5.10 -1.99 -3.20
C HIS A 185 5.37 -1.72 -1.72
N VAL A 186 5.62 -2.77 -0.94
CA VAL A 186 5.73 -2.68 0.52
C VAL A 186 6.72 -3.71 1.05
N ILE A 187 7.57 -3.27 1.97
CA ILE A 187 8.46 -4.14 2.74
C ILE A 187 7.94 -4.14 4.17
N THR A 188 7.73 -5.32 4.72
CA THR A 188 7.24 -5.46 6.09
C THR A 188 8.14 -6.35 6.92
N MET A 189 8.37 -5.97 8.18
CA MET A 189 9.00 -6.83 9.18
C MET A 189 7.94 -7.19 10.22
N ASN A 190 7.53 -8.45 10.23
CA ASN A 190 6.45 -8.95 11.10
C ASN A 190 5.15 -8.10 11.05
N GLY A 191 4.73 -7.72 9.84
CA GLY A 191 3.53 -6.90 9.61
C GLY A 191 3.71 -5.41 9.83
N VAL A 192 4.86 -4.95 10.34
CA VAL A 192 5.21 -3.53 10.42
C VAL A 192 5.82 -3.10 9.10
N GLU A 193 5.23 -2.09 8.47
CA GLU A 193 5.78 -1.51 7.26
C GLU A 193 7.05 -0.72 7.54
N ILE A 194 8.12 -1.02 6.81
CA ILE A 194 9.41 -0.35 6.92
C ILE A 194 9.69 0.41 5.62
N ARG A 195 9.96 1.71 5.75
CA ARG A 195 10.29 2.60 4.63
C ARG A 195 11.45 3.52 5.00
N VAL A 196 12.41 3.68 4.10
CA VAL A 196 13.48 4.68 4.26
C VAL A 196 12.85 6.08 4.38
N GLY A 197 13.36 6.88 5.32
CA GLY A 197 12.84 8.20 5.69
C GLY A 197 11.64 8.18 6.65
N ALA A 198 10.96 7.04 6.82
CA ALA A 198 9.84 6.97 7.74
C ALA A 198 10.31 6.95 9.20
N SER A 199 9.50 7.57 10.07
CA SER A 199 9.70 7.49 11.51
C SER A 199 9.12 6.20 12.08
N ILE A 200 9.85 5.53 12.95
CA ILE A 200 9.42 4.31 13.63
C ILE A 200 9.67 4.43 15.14
N GLY A 201 8.66 4.03 15.93
CA GLY A 201 8.77 3.97 17.39
C GLY A 201 9.20 2.57 17.82
N LEU A 202 10.30 2.46 18.53
CA LEU A 202 10.94 1.21 18.88
C LEU A 202 11.11 1.08 20.39
N LYS A 203 11.08 -0.16 20.87
CA LYS A 203 11.39 -0.51 22.25
C LYS A 203 12.21 -1.78 22.33
N THR A 204 13.18 -1.77 23.23
CA THR A 204 13.89 -2.96 23.72
C THR A 204 13.50 -3.19 25.18
N LYS A 205 14.11 -4.19 25.82
CA LYS A 205 13.99 -4.39 27.28
C LYS A 205 14.46 -3.16 28.08
N PHE A 206 15.37 -2.37 27.52
CA PHE A 206 16.16 -1.39 28.26
C PHE A 206 15.86 0.06 27.88
N ALA A 207 15.28 0.31 26.71
CA ALA A 207 15.01 1.65 26.22
C ALA A 207 13.80 1.65 25.28
N GLN A 208 13.07 2.76 25.27
CA GLN A 208 12.06 3.08 24.27
C GLN A 208 12.48 4.39 23.59
N PHE A 209 12.43 4.42 22.26
CA PHE A 209 12.94 5.52 21.46
C PHE A 209 12.19 5.63 20.13
N GLN A 210 12.26 6.80 19.50
CA GLN A 210 11.74 7.03 18.16
C GLN A 210 12.90 7.40 17.25
N GLY A 211 12.95 6.79 16.07
CA GLY A 211 14.00 7.06 15.09
C GLY A 211 13.46 7.10 13.68
N HIS A 212 14.35 7.36 12.73
CA HIS A 212 14.08 7.37 11.30
C HIS A 212 14.88 6.28 10.61
N VAL A 213 14.25 5.54 9.70
CA VAL A 213 14.94 4.53 8.90
C VAL A 213 15.83 5.24 7.88
N MET A 214 17.14 5.05 7.98
CA MET A 214 18.13 5.67 7.08
C MET A 214 18.46 4.78 5.90
N MET A 215 18.68 3.50 6.16
CA MET A 215 19.11 2.53 5.17
C MET A 215 18.43 1.19 5.44
N MET A 216 18.24 0.42 4.37
CA MET A 216 17.76 -0.94 4.39
C MET A 216 18.62 -1.75 3.42
N ASP A 217 19.25 -2.80 3.93
CA ASP A 217 19.98 -3.79 3.15
C ASP A 217 19.18 -5.09 3.14
N LEU A 218 18.65 -5.41 1.95
CA LEU A 218 17.83 -6.59 1.73
C LEU A 218 18.69 -7.82 1.40
N ASP A 219 19.95 -7.66 1.00
CA ASP A 219 20.74 -8.71 0.32
C ASP A 219 21.77 -9.41 1.20
N LEU A 220 21.51 -9.52 2.50
CA LEU A 220 22.38 -10.26 3.44
C LEU A 220 22.52 -11.76 3.09
N GLY A 221 21.61 -12.28 2.26
CA GLY A 221 21.58 -13.65 1.74
C GLY A 221 22.14 -13.82 0.32
N GLY A 222 22.81 -12.82 -0.25
CA GLY A 222 23.59 -12.94 -1.48
C GLY A 222 22.83 -13.45 -2.70
N THR A 223 22.22 -12.54 -3.47
CA THR A 223 22.12 -12.73 -4.92
C THR A 223 22.47 -11.43 -5.62
N SER A 224 23.76 -11.24 -5.91
CA SER A 224 24.16 -10.50 -7.11
C SER A 224 23.50 -11.19 -8.29
N GLN A 225 22.51 -10.54 -8.91
CA GLN A 225 22.09 -10.80 -10.28
C GLN A 225 22.11 -9.50 -11.05
#